data_AF-A0A931C9Q5-F1
#
_entry.id   AF-A0A931C9Q5-F1
#
_cell.length_a   1.000
_cell.length_b   1.000
_cell.length_c   1.000
_cell.angle_alpha   90.00
_cell.angle_beta   90.00
_cell.angle_gamma   90.00
#
_symmetry.space_group_name_H-M   'P 1'
#
loop_
_entity.id
_entity.type
_entity.pdbx_description
1 polymer ?
#
loop_
_entity_poly.entity_id
_entity_poly.type
_entity_poly.pdbx_seq_one_letter_code
_entity_poly.pdbx_strand_id
1 'polypeptide(L)'
;MKRRTLLITLGLGSAAAATTAAAHVVRDDDVPEVRDPMPGSAPATQDRLKVKTVAFWTGVFMKSWDYGYRNGLPLSKSADSRDHYDLAYDVDACVAMFRATDQRRFLDRALTFVENVVASAKPSSSLADSRFKDKYRGWASSRSGEDGNEVPLYESYFWRYATTLLVAMRDSPGVYADAGYRGRYDRLLAFAEEQIFDKWYSRGTNDYIYRERTHMAAHWALISLNLSRLTNDQTRRTRYTTVAETISARLRAQLRRNPVEATAYFWSDVWGSAERPGQDVGHGNGVLTYVVEARDRGAGWTDADMAAFSALLTKVIWPGGKTYHAYVDGTGEDNGWFADGFVKLGRYDPAVQLRLEEHQVVNDQFAANMALNARVLRS
;
A
#
# COMPACT_ATOMS: atom_id res chain seq x y z
N MET A 1 -41.12 50.24 -1.17
CA MET A 1 -41.65 49.21 -0.25
C MET A 1 -40.60 48.92 0.81
N LYS A 2 -41.01 48.98 2.08
CA LYS A 2 -40.19 48.84 3.30
C LYS A 2 -39.91 47.36 3.60
N ARG A 3 -38.75 47.08 4.22
CA ARG A 3 -38.46 46.13 5.34
C ARG A 3 -37.15 45.36 5.10
N ARG A 4 -36.35 44.99 6.09
CA ARG A 4 -36.06 45.46 7.47
C ARG A 4 -34.87 44.59 7.89
N THR A 5 -33.90 45.19 8.56
CA THR A 5 -32.87 44.53 9.36
C THR A 5 -33.48 43.55 10.37
N LEU A 6 -32.83 42.41 10.63
CA LEU A 6 -32.81 41.84 11.97
C LEU A 6 -31.49 41.09 12.23
N LEU A 7 -30.75 41.61 13.19
CA LEU A 7 -29.64 40.99 13.91
C LEU A 7 -30.25 40.39 15.19
N ILE A 8 -29.96 39.13 15.51
CA ILE A 8 -30.09 38.61 16.89
C ILE A 8 -28.87 37.73 17.19
N THR A 9 -28.03 38.23 18.08
CA THR A 9 -27.10 37.51 18.94
C THR A 9 -27.77 37.15 20.27
N LEU A 10 -27.49 35.94 20.79
CA LEU A 10 -27.18 35.59 22.20
C LEU A 10 -27.77 34.22 22.60
N GLY A 11 -26.95 33.41 23.27
CA GLY A 11 -27.44 32.26 24.03
C GLY A 11 -26.38 31.21 24.37
N LEU A 12 -25.45 31.55 25.27
CA LEU A 12 -24.67 30.56 26.04
C LEU A 12 -25.61 29.73 26.93
N GLY A 13 -25.43 28.42 26.98
CA GLY A 13 -26.14 27.52 27.89
C GLY A 13 -25.44 26.17 28.01
N SER A 14 -24.57 26.06 29.01
CA SER A 14 -23.93 24.83 29.48
C SER A 14 -24.93 24.00 30.29
N ALA A 15 -25.00 22.67 30.09
CA ALA A 15 -25.08 21.66 31.16
C ALA A 15 -25.32 20.23 30.63
N ALA A 16 -24.72 19.29 31.38
CA ALA A 16 -25.00 17.85 31.46
C ALA A 16 -24.45 16.94 30.35
N ALA A 17 -23.21 16.51 30.56
CA ALA A 17 -22.72 15.22 30.08
C ALA A 17 -23.51 14.09 30.74
N ALA A 18 -24.40 13.47 29.96
CA ALA A 18 -24.90 12.14 30.25
C ALA A 18 -24.16 11.16 29.34
N THR A 19 -23.35 10.29 29.94
CA THR A 19 -22.77 9.12 29.29
C THR A 19 -23.89 8.16 28.92
N THR A 20 -24.41 8.30 27.70
CA THR A 20 -25.17 7.22 27.06
C THR A 20 -24.17 6.26 26.44
N ALA A 21 -24.06 5.07 27.02
CA ALA A 21 -23.58 3.92 26.29
C ALA A 21 -24.53 3.76 25.09
N ALA A 22 -24.09 4.21 23.90
CA ALA A 22 -24.81 3.99 22.68
C ALA A 22 -24.89 2.47 22.49
N ALA A 23 -26.09 1.91 22.67
CA ALA A 23 -26.39 0.58 22.18
C ALA A 23 -26.10 0.60 20.68
N HIS A 24 -25.07 -0.12 20.24
CA HIS A 24 -24.82 -0.36 18.83
C HIS A 24 -26.05 -1.08 18.28
N VAL A 25 -26.92 -0.32 17.58
CA VAL A 25 -27.93 -0.90 16.71
C VAL A 25 -27.16 -1.57 15.60
N VAL A 26 -27.01 -2.90 15.67
CA VAL A 26 -26.52 -3.72 14.56
C VAL A 26 -27.51 -3.51 13.43
N ARG A 27 -27.08 -2.89 12.34
CA ARG A 27 -27.89 -2.75 11.13
C ARG A 27 -27.91 -4.09 10.40
N ASP A 28 -29.00 -4.42 9.70
CA ASP A 28 -29.14 -5.71 8.98
C ASP A 28 -28.02 -5.96 7.94
N ASP A 29 -27.33 -4.91 7.50
CA ASP A 29 -26.21 -4.98 6.55
C ASP A 29 -24.81 -5.08 7.20
N ASP A 30 -24.72 -5.02 8.53
CA ASP A 30 -23.45 -5.09 9.25
C ASP A 30 -22.94 -6.54 9.34
N VAL A 31 -21.65 -6.74 9.03
CA VAL A 31 -21.01 -8.04 9.24
C VAL A 31 -20.78 -8.26 10.75
N PRO A 32 -21.27 -9.37 11.35
CA PRO A 32 -21.12 -9.62 12.77
C PRO A 32 -19.65 -9.67 13.23
N GLU A 33 -19.43 -9.23 14.46
CA GLU A 33 -18.12 -9.31 15.08
C GLU A 33 -17.83 -10.76 15.52
N VAL A 34 -16.99 -11.47 14.76
CA VAL A 34 -16.45 -12.78 15.16
C VAL A 34 -14.93 -12.67 15.16
N ARG A 35 -14.34 -12.56 16.35
CA ARG A 35 -12.91 -12.23 16.53
C ARG A 35 -11.99 -13.45 16.65
N ASP A 36 -12.53 -14.64 16.87
CA ASP A 36 -11.69 -15.81 17.13
C ASP A 36 -10.98 -16.31 15.86
N PRO A 37 -9.65 -16.50 15.89
CA PRO A 37 -8.92 -17.15 14.81
C PRO A 37 -9.36 -18.62 14.71
N MET A 38 -10.05 -18.99 13.63
CA MET A 38 -10.02 -20.38 13.18
C MET A 38 -8.57 -20.68 12.76
N PRO A 39 -7.95 -21.76 13.25
CA PRO A 39 -6.63 -22.15 12.78
C PRO A 39 -6.68 -22.36 11.27
N GLY A 40 -5.93 -21.55 10.53
CA GLY A 40 -5.63 -21.86 9.14
C GLY A 40 -4.84 -23.16 9.10
N SER A 41 -5.25 -24.11 8.27
CA SER A 41 -4.45 -25.30 7.99
C SER A 41 -3.08 -24.86 7.47
N ALA A 42 -2.01 -25.45 8.02
CA ALA A 42 -0.65 -25.17 7.58
C ALA A 42 -0.50 -25.46 6.07
N PRO A 43 0.27 -24.65 5.34
CA PRO A 43 0.44 -24.82 3.89
C PRO A 43 1.01 -26.20 3.56
N ALA A 44 0.48 -26.82 2.50
CA ALA A 44 0.97 -28.11 2.04
C ALA A 44 2.41 -27.97 1.50
N THR A 45 3.38 -28.52 2.22
CA THR A 45 4.81 -28.39 1.90
C THR A 45 5.23 -29.13 0.64
N GLN A 46 4.48 -30.14 0.20
CA GLN A 46 4.82 -31.01 -0.92
C GLN A 46 4.71 -30.32 -2.30
N ASP A 47 4.03 -29.18 -2.40
CA ASP A 47 3.76 -28.52 -3.68
C ASP A 47 4.80 -27.45 -4.07
N ARG A 48 5.77 -27.14 -3.19
CA ARG A 48 6.80 -26.12 -3.44
C ARG A 48 7.62 -26.36 -4.71
N LEU A 49 7.84 -27.61 -5.08
CA LEU A 49 8.60 -27.97 -6.29
C LEU A 49 7.81 -27.80 -7.58
N LYS A 50 6.47 -27.75 -7.51
CA LYS A 50 5.60 -27.56 -8.67
C LYS A 50 5.50 -26.09 -9.10
N VAL A 51 5.75 -25.16 -8.17
CA VAL A 51 5.77 -23.72 -8.42
C VAL A 51 6.79 -23.39 -9.50
N LYS A 52 6.37 -22.61 -10.51
CA LYS A 52 7.23 -22.12 -11.59
C LYS A 52 8.43 -21.36 -11.01
N THR A 53 9.59 -21.56 -11.62
CA THR A 53 10.85 -21.02 -11.12
C THR A 53 10.93 -19.50 -11.22
N VAL A 54 11.85 -18.89 -10.46
CA VAL A 54 12.23 -17.48 -10.63
C VAL A 54 12.57 -17.20 -12.10
N ALA A 55 13.33 -18.07 -12.76
CA ALA A 55 13.72 -17.91 -14.16
C ALA A 55 12.53 -17.88 -15.13
N PHE A 56 11.49 -18.69 -14.89
CA PHE A 56 10.26 -18.64 -15.69
C PHE A 56 9.62 -17.26 -15.59
N TRP A 57 9.42 -16.75 -14.37
CA TRP A 57 8.75 -15.48 -14.12
C TRP A 57 9.59 -14.28 -14.57
N THR A 58 10.91 -14.34 -14.43
CA THR A 58 11.82 -13.38 -15.07
C THR A 58 11.61 -13.39 -16.59
N GLY A 59 11.51 -14.56 -17.23
CA GLY A 59 11.22 -14.66 -18.66
C GLY A 59 9.89 -13.99 -19.07
N VAL A 60 8.84 -14.10 -18.25
CA VAL A 60 7.56 -13.41 -18.47
C VAL A 60 7.72 -11.90 -18.36
N PHE A 61 8.32 -11.42 -17.27
CA PHE A 61 8.58 -9.99 -17.03
C PHE A 61 9.45 -9.35 -18.11
N MET A 62 10.43 -10.09 -18.64
CA MET A 62 11.33 -9.58 -19.67
C MET A 62 10.63 -9.31 -21.01
N LYS A 63 9.43 -9.85 -21.27
CA LYS A 63 8.67 -9.62 -22.52
C LYS A 63 8.24 -8.15 -22.68
N SER A 64 8.05 -7.45 -21.56
CA SER A 64 7.58 -6.06 -21.49
C SER A 64 8.68 -5.11 -21.00
N TRP A 65 9.88 -5.59 -20.72
CA TRP A 65 10.99 -4.82 -20.14
C TRP A 65 11.23 -3.48 -20.85
N ASP A 66 11.32 -3.46 -22.18
CA ASP A 66 11.56 -2.23 -22.94
C ASP A 66 10.29 -1.37 -23.10
N TYR A 67 9.12 -1.98 -23.04
CA TYR A 67 7.84 -1.26 -23.02
C TYR A 67 7.67 -0.51 -21.69
N GLY A 68 7.85 -1.18 -20.55
CA GLY A 68 7.76 -0.56 -19.22
C GLY A 68 8.72 0.62 -19.08
N TYR A 69 9.96 0.50 -19.57
CA TYR A 69 10.91 1.63 -19.53
C TYR A 69 10.46 2.84 -20.36
N ARG A 70 10.00 2.61 -21.60
CA ARG A 70 9.58 3.69 -22.50
C ARG A 70 8.37 4.46 -21.95
N ASN A 71 7.47 3.78 -21.22
CA ASN A 71 6.28 4.41 -20.66
C ASN A 71 6.51 4.99 -19.25
N GLY A 72 7.30 4.32 -18.40
CA GLY A 72 7.61 4.81 -17.05
C GLY A 72 8.61 5.98 -17.03
N LEU A 73 9.54 6.06 -17.99
CA LEU A 73 10.54 7.13 -17.99
C LEU A 73 9.94 8.54 -18.11
N PRO A 74 8.98 8.82 -19.02
CA PRO A 74 8.28 10.11 -19.04
C PRO A 74 7.58 10.44 -17.71
N LEU A 75 6.85 9.48 -17.13
CA LEU A 75 6.16 9.67 -15.85
C LEU A 75 7.14 10.04 -14.74
N SER A 76 8.31 9.39 -14.70
CA SER A 76 9.35 9.67 -13.69
C SER A 76 9.93 11.08 -13.74
N LYS A 77 9.87 11.73 -14.91
CA LYS A 77 10.37 13.10 -15.12
C LYS A 77 9.27 14.14 -15.00
N SER A 78 8.02 13.72 -14.85
CA SER A 78 6.88 14.62 -14.77
C SER A 78 6.94 15.49 -13.51
N ALA A 79 6.40 16.70 -13.62
CA ALA A 79 6.15 17.58 -12.49
C ALA A 79 4.76 17.34 -11.86
N ASP A 80 4.02 16.34 -12.36
CA ASP A 80 2.70 15.96 -11.88
C ASP A 80 2.77 14.72 -10.95
N SER A 81 2.30 14.87 -9.72
CA SER A 81 2.22 13.76 -8.74
C SER A 81 1.33 12.61 -9.20
N ARG A 82 0.31 12.86 -10.05
CA ARG A 82 -0.56 11.82 -10.59
C ARG A 82 0.20 10.84 -11.48
N ASP A 83 1.19 11.33 -12.24
CA ASP A 83 2.05 10.48 -13.08
C ASP A 83 2.92 9.57 -12.21
N HIS A 84 3.37 10.06 -11.05
CA HIS A 84 4.15 9.25 -10.11
C HIS A 84 3.30 8.16 -9.45
N TYR A 85 2.02 8.41 -9.22
CA TYR A 85 1.09 7.37 -8.77
C TYR A 85 1.05 6.20 -9.78
N ASP A 86 0.97 6.48 -11.08
CA ASP A 86 0.97 5.41 -12.10
C ASP A 86 2.33 4.73 -12.24
N LEU A 87 3.42 5.50 -12.13
CA LEU A 87 4.79 4.97 -12.13
C LEU A 87 5.08 4.01 -10.96
N ALA A 88 4.31 4.11 -9.86
CA ALA A 88 4.52 3.32 -8.65
C ALA A 88 4.53 1.80 -8.94
N TYR A 89 3.74 1.34 -9.91
CA TYR A 89 3.69 -0.06 -10.34
C TYR A 89 5.01 -0.54 -10.94
N ASP A 90 5.64 0.27 -11.79
CA ASP A 90 6.92 -0.05 -12.42
C ASP A 90 8.06 -0.10 -11.38
N VAL A 91 8.00 0.77 -10.36
CA VAL A 91 8.95 0.76 -9.24
C VAL A 91 8.81 -0.52 -8.43
N ASP A 92 7.60 -0.89 -8.01
CA ASP A 92 7.37 -2.15 -7.28
C ASP A 92 7.83 -3.36 -8.09
N ALA A 93 7.50 -3.41 -9.38
CA ALA A 93 7.90 -4.52 -10.25
C ALA A 93 9.43 -4.65 -10.36
N CYS A 94 10.13 -3.54 -10.55
CA CYS A 94 11.60 -3.55 -10.58
C CYS A 94 12.21 -3.96 -9.24
N VAL A 95 11.66 -3.49 -8.10
CA VAL A 95 12.14 -3.85 -6.76
C VAL A 95 11.88 -5.33 -6.46
N ALA A 96 10.70 -5.85 -6.78
CA ALA A 96 10.36 -7.25 -6.61
C ALA A 96 11.29 -8.15 -7.45
N MET A 97 11.57 -7.77 -8.70
CA MET A 97 12.49 -8.53 -9.55
C MET A 97 13.95 -8.47 -9.07
N PHE A 98 14.39 -7.32 -8.54
CA PHE A 98 15.69 -7.23 -7.87
C PHE A 98 15.77 -8.18 -6.69
N ARG A 99 14.79 -8.16 -5.78
CA ARG A 99 14.70 -9.08 -4.63
C ARG A 99 14.64 -10.55 -5.07
N ALA A 100 13.98 -10.85 -6.20
CA ALA A 100 13.86 -12.21 -6.73
C ALA A 100 15.14 -12.74 -7.38
N THR A 101 16.01 -11.88 -7.93
CA THR A 101 17.11 -12.31 -8.82
C THR A 101 18.50 -11.82 -8.40
N ASP A 102 18.58 -10.86 -7.49
CA ASP A 102 19.78 -10.09 -7.14
C ASP A 102 20.43 -9.34 -8.32
N GLN A 103 19.74 -9.23 -9.46
CA GLN A 103 20.29 -8.57 -10.65
C GLN A 103 20.16 -7.05 -10.55
N ARG A 104 21.32 -6.38 -10.52
CA ARG A 104 21.44 -4.92 -10.38
C ARG A 104 20.69 -4.12 -11.45
N ARG A 105 20.48 -4.65 -12.67
CA ARG A 105 19.73 -3.94 -13.73
C ARG A 105 18.29 -3.57 -13.33
N PHE A 106 17.65 -4.38 -12.49
CA PHE A 106 16.30 -4.09 -12.00
C PHE A 106 16.34 -2.99 -10.93
N LEU A 107 17.33 -3.07 -10.03
CA LEU A 107 17.62 -2.03 -9.04
C LEU A 107 17.94 -0.68 -9.71
N ASP A 108 18.82 -0.68 -10.71
CA ASP A 108 19.25 0.53 -11.40
C ASP A 108 18.08 1.25 -12.07
N ARG A 109 17.16 0.49 -12.67
CA ARG A 109 15.95 1.06 -13.27
C ARG A 109 15.02 1.66 -12.22
N ALA A 110 14.77 0.96 -11.12
CA ALA A 110 13.97 1.49 -10.02
C ALA A 110 14.58 2.80 -9.47
N LEU A 111 15.91 2.82 -9.28
CA LEU A 111 16.62 4.01 -8.85
C LEU A 111 16.51 5.17 -9.86
N THR A 112 16.66 4.91 -11.16
CA THR A 112 16.47 5.94 -12.19
C THR A 112 15.10 6.59 -12.09
N PHE A 113 14.03 5.80 -11.90
CA PHE A 113 12.68 6.35 -11.75
C PHE A 113 12.55 7.21 -10.49
N VAL A 114 12.96 6.69 -9.33
CA VAL A 114 12.85 7.42 -8.06
C VAL A 114 13.71 8.68 -8.03
N GLU A 115 14.91 8.64 -8.59
CA GLU A 115 15.81 9.80 -8.68
C GLU A 115 15.26 10.89 -9.61
N ASN A 116 14.64 10.53 -10.74
CA ASN A 116 13.98 11.50 -11.61
C ASN A 116 12.80 12.18 -10.90
N VAL A 117 12.00 11.42 -10.14
CA VAL A 117 10.88 11.97 -9.36
C VAL A 117 11.40 12.98 -8.33
N VAL A 118 12.43 12.62 -7.57
CA VAL A 118 13.09 13.54 -6.61
C VAL A 118 13.66 14.79 -7.31
N ALA A 119 14.21 14.63 -8.52
CA ALA A 119 14.75 15.73 -9.29
C ALA A 119 13.66 16.69 -9.79
N SER A 120 12.45 16.21 -10.07
CA SER A 120 11.33 17.05 -10.54
C SER A 120 10.61 17.82 -9.41
N ALA A 121 10.86 17.47 -8.14
CA ALA A 121 10.20 18.11 -7.00
C ALA A 121 10.55 19.60 -6.87
N LYS A 122 9.56 20.45 -6.60
CA LYS A 122 9.75 21.90 -6.39
C LYS A 122 9.34 22.30 -4.99
N PRO A 123 9.93 23.37 -4.40
CA PRO A 123 9.42 23.93 -3.15
C PRO A 123 7.93 24.26 -3.27
N SER A 124 7.12 23.88 -2.28
CA SER A 124 5.68 24.11 -2.26
C SER A 124 5.31 25.58 -2.40
N SER A 125 6.11 26.48 -1.80
CA SER A 125 6.00 27.93 -1.98
C SER A 125 6.12 28.42 -3.42
N SER A 126 6.77 27.65 -4.31
CA SER A 126 6.93 27.97 -5.73
C SER A 126 5.88 27.34 -6.65
N LEU A 127 5.04 26.44 -6.13
CA LEU A 127 3.93 25.86 -6.88
C LEU A 127 2.78 26.87 -6.89
N ALA A 128 2.30 27.25 -8.09
CA ALA A 128 1.31 28.32 -8.25
C ALA A 128 0.05 28.06 -7.41
N ASP A 129 -0.56 26.89 -7.61
CA ASP A 129 -1.88 26.58 -7.05
C ASP A 129 -1.82 25.69 -5.81
N SER A 130 -0.63 25.32 -5.32
CA SER A 130 -0.52 24.58 -4.06
C SER A 130 -1.08 25.39 -2.90
N ARG A 131 -1.94 24.78 -2.10
CA ARG A 131 -2.44 25.37 -0.85
C ARG A 131 -1.35 25.49 0.22
N PHE A 132 -0.26 24.74 0.06
CA PHE A 132 0.87 24.77 0.97
C PHE A 132 1.92 25.73 0.43
N LYS A 133 2.34 26.69 1.25
CA LYS A 133 3.35 27.69 0.91
C LYS A 133 4.55 27.60 1.85
N ASP A 134 4.98 26.38 2.13
CA ASP A 134 6.09 26.08 3.03
C ASP A 134 7.38 25.69 2.27
N LYS A 135 8.41 25.31 3.03
CA LYS A 135 9.75 24.97 2.50
C LYS A 135 9.85 23.58 1.89
N TYR A 136 8.86 22.71 2.12
CA TYR A 136 8.98 21.33 1.67
C TYR A 136 8.89 21.26 0.15
N ARG A 137 9.43 20.19 -0.42
CA ARG A 137 9.37 19.92 -1.85
C ARG A 137 8.23 18.95 -2.15
N GLY A 138 7.57 19.17 -3.27
CA GLY A 138 6.46 18.36 -3.74
C GLY A 138 6.19 18.57 -5.22
N TRP A 139 5.03 18.08 -5.64
CA TRP A 139 4.58 18.11 -7.02
C TRP A 139 3.11 18.52 -7.03
N ALA A 140 2.75 19.39 -7.95
CA ALA A 140 1.35 19.71 -8.19
C ALA A 140 0.65 18.48 -8.80
N SER A 141 -0.68 18.43 -8.74
CA SER A 141 -1.49 17.49 -9.51
C SER A 141 -2.31 18.24 -10.54
N SER A 142 -2.20 17.86 -11.82
CA SER A 142 -3.08 18.42 -12.87
C SER A 142 -4.42 17.69 -12.99
N ARG A 143 -4.65 16.62 -12.21
CA ARG A 143 -5.91 15.89 -12.23
C ARG A 143 -7.09 16.81 -11.89
N SER A 144 -8.16 16.70 -12.67
CA SER A 144 -9.42 17.41 -12.42
C SER A 144 -9.88 17.24 -10.98
N GLY A 145 -10.21 18.36 -10.32
CA GLY A 145 -10.63 18.42 -8.91
C GLY A 145 -9.49 18.62 -7.90
N GLU A 146 -8.23 18.56 -8.34
CA GLU A 146 -7.06 18.84 -7.47
C GLU A 146 -6.50 20.25 -7.66
N ASP A 147 -6.89 20.95 -8.73
CA ASP A 147 -6.60 22.35 -9.01
C ASP A 147 -5.12 22.74 -8.81
N GLY A 148 -4.17 21.90 -9.24
CA GLY A 148 -2.74 22.17 -9.12
C GLY A 148 -2.17 22.04 -7.71
N ASN A 149 -2.93 21.45 -6.78
CA ASN A 149 -2.53 21.24 -5.40
C ASN A 149 -1.62 20.01 -5.22
N GLU A 150 -0.96 19.93 -4.06
CA GLU A 150 -0.24 18.73 -3.64
C GLU A 150 -1.19 17.73 -2.97
N VAL A 151 -1.14 16.47 -3.43
CA VAL A 151 -2.09 15.43 -3.05
C VAL A 151 -1.38 14.32 -2.26
N PRO A 152 -1.69 14.15 -0.95
CA PRO A 152 -0.99 13.17 -0.11
C PRO A 152 -1.22 11.72 -0.56
N LEU A 153 -2.35 11.44 -1.23
CA LEU A 153 -2.61 10.13 -1.80
C LEU A 153 -1.57 9.79 -2.89
N TYR A 154 -1.35 10.69 -3.84
CA TYR A 154 -0.47 10.42 -4.97
C TYR A 154 0.99 10.25 -4.54
N GLU A 155 1.44 11.09 -3.61
CA GLU A 155 2.78 10.94 -3.04
C GLU A 155 2.92 9.66 -2.22
N SER A 156 1.99 9.36 -1.29
CA SER A 156 2.10 8.16 -0.45
C SER A 156 2.02 6.86 -1.27
N TYR A 157 1.23 6.85 -2.34
CA TYR A 157 1.12 5.68 -3.22
C TYR A 157 2.44 5.35 -3.92
N PHE A 158 3.18 6.35 -4.40
CA PHE A 158 4.51 6.16 -4.98
C PHE A 158 5.55 5.84 -3.90
N TRP A 159 5.56 6.61 -2.82
CA TRP A 159 6.64 6.55 -1.82
C TRP A 159 6.61 5.29 -0.96
N ARG A 160 5.50 4.55 -0.88
CA ARG A 160 5.50 3.21 -0.27
C ARG A 160 6.44 2.24 -1.01
N TYR A 161 6.58 2.36 -2.33
CA TYR A 161 7.52 1.55 -3.11
C TYR A 161 8.91 2.16 -3.18
N ALA A 162 9.04 3.49 -3.23
CA ALA A 162 10.35 4.14 -3.14
C ALA A 162 11.05 3.84 -1.79
N THR A 163 10.32 3.79 -0.68
CA THR A 163 10.88 3.37 0.61
C THR A 163 11.15 1.85 0.67
N THR A 164 10.35 1.03 -0.01
CA THR A 164 10.60 -0.41 -0.13
C THR A 164 11.87 -0.70 -0.95
N LEU A 165 12.15 0.10 -1.97
CA LEU A 165 13.43 0.10 -2.70
C LEU A 165 14.61 0.34 -1.74
N LEU A 166 14.52 1.34 -0.85
CA LEU A 166 15.58 1.63 0.12
C LEU A 166 15.80 0.46 1.08
N VAL A 167 14.74 -0.21 1.54
CA VAL A 167 14.86 -1.44 2.32
C VAL A 167 15.59 -2.53 1.53
N ALA A 168 15.20 -2.78 0.28
CA ALA A 168 15.85 -3.79 -0.56
C ALA A 168 17.34 -3.49 -0.78
N MET A 169 17.72 -2.22 -0.92
CA MET A 169 19.13 -1.82 -1.00
C MET A 169 19.89 -2.08 0.31
N ARG A 170 19.31 -1.71 1.46
CA ARG A 170 19.90 -1.89 2.78
C ARG A 170 20.08 -3.38 3.13
N ASP A 171 19.14 -4.21 2.69
CA ASP A 171 19.14 -5.66 2.93
C ASP A 171 20.03 -6.46 1.98
N SER A 172 20.62 -5.83 0.97
CA SER A 172 21.56 -6.47 0.04
C SER A 172 23.00 -6.03 0.36
N PRO A 173 23.81 -6.84 1.07
CA PRO A 173 25.13 -6.41 1.53
C PRO A 173 26.06 -5.95 0.40
N GLY A 174 26.02 -6.64 -0.75
CA GLY A 174 26.84 -6.29 -1.91
C GLY A 174 26.39 -5.02 -2.65
N VAL A 175 25.15 -4.57 -2.46
CA VAL A 175 24.67 -3.26 -2.93
C VAL A 175 24.96 -2.19 -1.88
N TYR A 176 24.71 -2.48 -0.61
CA TYR A 176 24.86 -1.49 0.45
C TYR A 176 26.31 -1.10 0.76
N ALA A 177 27.25 -2.04 0.57
CA ALA A 177 28.68 -1.80 0.72
C ALA A 177 29.30 -1.05 -0.48
N ASP A 178 28.61 -0.99 -1.62
CA ASP A 178 29.06 -0.26 -2.80
C ASP A 178 28.86 1.25 -2.60
N ALA A 179 29.94 2.02 -2.65
CA ALA A 179 29.89 3.46 -2.37
C ALA A 179 28.98 4.25 -3.34
N GLY A 180 28.88 3.80 -4.60
CA GLY A 180 28.03 4.43 -5.61
C GLY A 180 26.55 4.27 -5.26
N TYR A 181 26.12 3.04 -4.95
CA TYR A 181 24.75 2.78 -4.49
C TYR A 181 24.47 3.41 -3.13
N ARG A 182 25.46 3.39 -2.22
CA ARG A 182 25.29 3.97 -0.90
C ARG A 182 25.02 5.47 -0.95
N GLY A 183 25.74 6.21 -1.79
CA GLY A 183 25.48 7.64 -2.00
C GLY A 183 24.09 7.93 -2.57
N ARG A 184 23.57 7.07 -3.47
CA ARG A 184 22.19 7.18 -3.98
C ARG A 184 21.17 6.90 -2.88
N TYR A 185 21.37 5.83 -2.13
CA TYR A 185 20.54 5.46 -0.97
C TYR A 185 20.44 6.59 0.05
N ASP A 186 21.58 7.17 0.47
CA ASP A 186 21.60 8.18 1.54
C ASP A 186 20.84 9.45 1.12
N ARG A 187 20.96 9.88 -0.15
CA ARG A 187 20.19 11.02 -0.68
C ARG A 187 18.69 10.75 -0.73
N LEU A 188 18.30 9.58 -1.21
CA LEU A 188 16.90 9.19 -1.33
C LEU A 188 16.25 8.99 0.05
N LEU A 189 16.97 8.42 1.01
CA LEU A 189 16.51 8.30 2.39
C LEU A 189 16.30 9.69 3.01
N ALA A 190 17.26 10.59 2.89
CA ALA A 190 17.10 11.97 3.41
C ALA A 190 15.88 12.68 2.81
N PHE A 191 15.63 12.49 1.51
CA PHE A 191 14.44 13.02 0.84
C PHE A 191 13.15 12.39 1.39
N ALA A 192 13.11 11.06 1.54
CA ALA A 192 11.94 10.35 2.07
C ALA A 192 11.60 10.78 3.51
N GLU A 193 12.62 10.99 4.35
CA GLU A 193 12.43 11.43 5.73
C GLU A 193 11.91 12.87 5.80
N GLU A 194 12.55 13.81 5.11
CA GLU A 194 12.23 15.24 5.24
C GLU A 194 11.09 15.68 4.33
N GLN A 195 11.20 15.38 3.03
CA GLN A 195 10.32 15.95 2.00
C GLN A 195 9.03 15.15 1.84
N ILE A 196 8.96 13.94 2.38
CA ILE A 196 7.77 13.09 2.32
C ILE A 196 7.18 12.93 3.72
N PHE A 197 7.85 12.24 4.63
CA PHE A 197 7.24 11.97 5.93
C PHE A 197 7.08 13.23 6.77
N ASP A 198 8.17 13.96 7.06
CA ASP A 198 8.12 15.14 7.93
C ASP A 198 7.22 16.24 7.34
N LYS A 199 7.18 16.37 6.01
CA LYS A 199 6.23 17.22 5.29
C LYS A 199 4.79 16.95 5.70
N TRP A 200 4.27 15.76 5.42
CA TRP A 200 2.86 15.44 5.67
C TRP A 200 2.54 15.31 7.17
N TYR A 201 3.51 14.87 7.97
CA TYR A 201 3.39 14.84 9.42
C TYR A 201 3.18 16.25 10.00
N SER A 202 4.00 17.21 9.58
CA SER A 202 3.91 18.59 10.07
C SER A 202 2.71 19.37 9.53
N ARG A 203 2.20 19.02 8.36
CA ARG A 203 0.98 19.61 7.77
C ARG A 203 -0.30 19.16 8.48
N GLY A 204 -0.30 18.01 9.13
CA GLY A 204 -1.46 17.48 9.88
C GLY A 204 -1.57 15.96 9.78
N THR A 205 -1.26 15.26 10.87
CA THR A 205 -1.22 13.79 10.88
C THR A 205 -2.58 13.14 10.66
N ASN A 206 -3.65 13.69 11.23
CA ASN A 206 -5.00 13.14 11.05
C ASN A 206 -5.45 13.23 9.58
N ASP A 207 -5.26 14.39 8.96
CA ASP A 207 -5.76 14.67 7.61
C ASP A 207 -4.89 14.02 6.53
N TYR A 208 -3.58 13.89 6.76
CA TYR A 208 -2.63 13.52 5.70
C TYR A 208 -1.93 12.19 5.89
N ILE A 209 -1.84 11.65 7.11
CA ILE A 209 -1.18 10.36 7.39
C ILE A 209 -2.18 9.29 7.79
N TYR A 210 -3.02 9.56 8.80
CA TYR A 210 -3.97 8.55 9.29
C TYR A 210 -5.12 8.33 8.32
N ARG A 211 -5.49 9.37 7.55
CA ARG A 211 -6.45 9.35 6.45
C ARG A 211 -7.84 8.81 6.82
N GLU A 212 -8.81 9.13 5.98
CA GLU A 212 -10.21 8.76 6.18
C GLU A 212 -10.54 7.33 5.71
N ARG A 213 -9.70 6.75 4.83
CA ARG A 213 -9.87 5.37 4.31
C ARG A 213 -8.68 4.45 4.65
N THR A 214 -8.97 3.17 4.80
CA THR A 214 -7.98 2.15 5.21
C THR A 214 -6.81 1.99 4.25
N HIS A 215 -7.09 1.89 2.95
CA HIS A 215 -6.05 1.69 1.93
C HIS A 215 -5.08 2.89 1.86
N MET A 216 -5.59 4.11 2.01
CA MET A 216 -4.78 5.33 2.01
C MET A 216 -3.84 5.37 3.22
N ALA A 217 -4.35 5.01 4.40
CA ALA A 217 -3.54 4.90 5.60
C ALA A 217 -2.51 3.76 5.50
N ALA A 218 -2.85 2.65 4.85
CA ALA A 218 -1.93 1.53 4.67
C ALA A 218 -0.68 1.92 3.87
N HIS A 219 -0.78 2.87 2.93
CA HIS A 219 0.40 3.44 2.25
C HIS A 219 1.35 4.09 3.25
N TRP A 220 0.81 4.92 4.16
CA TRP A 220 1.58 5.55 5.21
C TRP A 220 2.12 4.56 6.23
N ALA A 221 1.37 3.51 6.56
CA ALA A 221 1.85 2.45 7.43
C ALA A 221 3.10 1.76 6.85
N LEU A 222 3.11 1.48 5.53
CA LEU A 222 4.28 0.90 4.86
C LEU A 222 5.46 1.88 4.79
N ILE A 223 5.21 3.15 4.45
CA ILE A 223 6.26 4.19 4.47
C ILE A 223 6.89 4.26 5.87
N SER A 224 6.07 4.34 6.91
CA SER A 224 6.51 4.47 8.30
C SER A 224 7.27 3.23 8.77
N LEU A 225 6.77 2.04 8.44
CA LEU A 225 7.45 0.77 8.75
C LEU A 225 8.83 0.70 8.08
N ASN A 226 8.92 1.11 6.81
CA ASN A 226 10.20 1.11 6.11
C ASN A 226 11.15 2.14 6.74
N LEU A 227 10.71 3.38 6.97
CA LEU A 227 11.55 4.43 7.51
C LEU A 227 12.02 4.17 8.96
N SER A 228 11.21 3.53 9.81
CA SER A 228 11.62 3.18 11.18
C SER A 228 12.84 2.27 11.21
N ARG A 229 12.97 1.38 10.21
CA ARG A 229 14.10 0.48 10.03
C ARG A 229 15.32 1.15 9.40
N LEU A 230 15.10 2.13 8.52
CA LEU A 230 16.16 2.75 7.72
C LEU A 230 16.83 3.93 8.42
N THR A 231 16.09 4.67 9.24
CA THR A 231 16.60 5.88 9.89
C THR A 231 17.62 5.56 10.99
N ASN A 232 18.62 6.43 11.12
CA ASN A 232 19.56 6.41 12.26
C ASN A 232 19.14 7.39 13.37
N ASP A 233 18.15 8.24 13.14
CA ASP A 233 17.64 9.17 14.14
C ASP A 233 16.60 8.46 15.02
N GLN A 234 16.88 8.35 16.32
CA GLN A 234 16.03 7.64 17.25
C GLN A 234 14.67 8.32 17.48
N THR A 235 14.60 9.65 17.41
CA THR A 235 13.34 10.40 17.54
C THR A 235 12.45 10.15 16.32
N ARG A 236 13.03 10.22 15.11
CA ARG A 236 12.33 9.85 13.88
C ARG A 236 11.87 8.39 13.91
N ARG A 237 12.74 7.47 14.33
CA ARG A 237 12.41 6.04 14.46
C ARG A 237 11.18 5.82 15.35
N THR A 238 11.16 6.43 16.54
CA THR A 238 10.01 6.32 17.45
C THR A 238 8.74 6.85 16.80
N ARG A 239 8.78 8.01 16.15
CA ARG A 239 7.62 8.59 15.44
C ARG A 239 7.10 7.67 14.34
N TYR A 240 7.98 7.15 13.49
CA TYR A 240 7.62 6.23 12.40
C TYR A 240 7.00 4.95 12.96
N THR A 241 7.58 4.40 14.02
CA THR A 241 7.06 3.20 14.70
C THR A 241 5.65 3.45 15.22
N THR A 242 5.43 4.57 15.93
CA THR A 242 4.09 4.93 16.44
C THR A 242 3.04 5.03 15.33
N VAL A 243 3.37 5.66 14.19
CA VAL A 243 2.43 5.76 13.06
C VAL A 243 2.12 4.38 12.49
N ALA A 244 3.13 3.56 12.23
CA ALA A 244 2.95 2.21 11.69
C ALA A 244 2.09 1.34 12.62
N GLU A 245 2.41 1.31 13.92
CA GLU A 245 1.68 0.52 14.92
C GLU A 245 0.25 1.00 15.11
N THR A 246 0.02 2.31 15.12
CA THR A 246 -1.32 2.89 15.24
C THR A 246 -2.21 2.46 14.08
N ILE A 247 -1.71 2.55 12.85
CA ILE A 247 -2.48 2.14 11.67
C ILE A 247 -2.66 0.62 11.67
N SER A 248 -1.63 -0.15 12.02
CA SER A 248 -1.73 -1.61 12.13
C SER A 248 -2.80 -2.04 13.12
N ALA A 249 -2.83 -1.44 14.30
CA ALA A 249 -3.82 -1.75 15.34
C ALA A 249 -5.25 -1.41 14.87
N ARG A 250 -5.43 -0.26 14.20
CA ARG A 250 -6.73 0.13 13.62
C ARG A 250 -7.17 -0.82 12.50
N LEU A 251 -6.25 -1.24 11.63
CA LEU A 251 -6.55 -2.25 10.60
C LEU A 251 -6.99 -3.57 11.23
N ARG A 252 -6.24 -4.09 12.22
CA ARG A 252 -6.59 -5.33 12.93
C ARG A 252 -7.97 -5.22 13.59
N ALA A 253 -8.28 -4.07 14.21
CA ALA A 253 -9.57 -3.84 14.85
C ALA A 253 -10.76 -3.79 13.87
N GLN A 254 -10.52 -3.59 12.57
CA GLN A 254 -11.58 -3.61 11.55
C GLN A 254 -11.82 -4.97 10.91
N LEU A 255 -10.89 -5.92 11.06
CA LEU A 255 -11.04 -7.23 10.47
C LEU A 255 -12.19 -8.00 11.13
N ARG A 256 -13.05 -8.56 10.29
CA ARG A 256 -14.18 -9.41 10.67
C ARG A 256 -14.17 -10.68 9.84
N ARG A 257 -14.99 -11.66 10.20
CA ARG A 257 -15.21 -12.83 9.36
C ARG A 257 -16.03 -12.47 8.15
N ASN A 258 -15.64 -13.02 7.01
CA ASN A 258 -16.36 -12.78 5.78
C ASN A 258 -17.76 -13.41 5.83
N PRO A 259 -18.81 -12.69 5.40
CA PRO A 259 -20.19 -13.19 5.48
C PRO A 259 -20.48 -14.38 4.56
N VAL A 260 -19.69 -14.58 3.49
CA VAL A 260 -19.89 -15.68 2.53
C VAL A 260 -18.91 -16.85 2.73
N GLU A 261 -17.78 -16.63 3.40
CA GLU A 261 -16.76 -17.65 3.66
C GLU A 261 -16.08 -17.40 5.01
N ALA A 262 -16.54 -18.09 6.06
CA ALA A 262 -16.10 -17.83 7.44
C ALA A 262 -14.58 -17.99 7.68
N THR A 263 -13.84 -18.68 6.80
CA THR A 263 -12.37 -18.76 6.88
C THR A 263 -11.64 -17.53 6.35
N ALA A 264 -12.33 -16.67 5.60
CA ALA A 264 -11.79 -15.43 5.03
C ALA A 264 -12.02 -14.20 5.94
N TYR A 265 -11.23 -13.16 5.72
CA TYR A 265 -11.48 -11.84 6.30
C TYR A 265 -12.43 -10.99 5.47
N PHE A 266 -13.11 -10.07 6.13
CA PHE A 266 -13.82 -8.93 5.58
C PHE A 266 -13.39 -7.66 6.33
N TRP A 267 -13.37 -6.53 5.64
CA TRP A 267 -13.25 -5.21 6.27
C TRP A 267 -13.89 -4.12 5.40
N SER A 268 -14.30 -3.03 6.05
CA SER A 268 -14.72 -1.81 5.37
C SER A 268 -13.52 -0.93 5.04
N ASP A 269 -13.61 -0.17 3.95
CA ASP A 269 -12.63 0.87 3.64
C ASP A 269 -12.83 2.14 4.51
N VAL A 270 -13.97 2.28 5.19
CA VAL A 270 -14.27 3.35 6.15
C VAL A 270 -13.94 2.91 7.56
N TRP A 271 -13.10 3.69 8.25
CA TRP A 271 -12.75 3.43 9.65
C TRP A 271 -13.97 3.27 10.56
N GLY A 272 -14.04 2.13 11.24
CA GLY A 272 -15.07 1.83 12.23
C GLY A 272 -16.41 1.38 11.63
N SER A 273 -16.51 1.29 10.30
CA SER A 273 -17.66 0.71 9.64
C SER A 273 -17.53 -0.81 9.48
N ALA A 274 -18.66 -1.49 9.53
CA ALA A 274 -18.81 -2.91 9.21
C ALA A 274 -19.70 -3.12 7.97
N GLU A 275 -20.11 -2.03 7.32
CA GLU A 275 -21.10 -2.04 6.24
C GLU A 275 -20.51 -2.66 4.97
N ARG A 276 -21.35 -3.44 4.29
CA ARG A 276 -21.08 -4.03 2.98
C ARG A 276 -21.22 -2.97 1.86
N PRO A 277 -20.52 -3.13 0.72
CA PRO A 277 -19.72 -4.30 0.31
C PRO A 277 -18.30 -4.32 0.88
N GLY A 278 -17.93 -3.31 1.67
CA GLY A 278 -16.61 -3.15 2.27
C GLY A 278 -15.57 -2.65 1.28
N GLN A 279 -14.31 -3.02 1.51
CA GLN A 279 -13.19 -2.60 0.67
C GLN A 279 -13.30 -3.15 -0.76
N ASP A 280 -13.13 -2.29 -1.76
CA ASP A 280 -12.94 -2.75 -3.15
C ASP A 280 -11.57 -3.41 -3.32
N VAL A 281 -11.48 -4.40 -4.21
CA VAL A 281 -10.28 -5.24 -4.40
C VAL A 281 -9.11 -4.40 -4.94
N GLY A 282 -9.38 -3.47 -5.86
CA GLY A 282 -8.39 -2.59 -6.46
C GLY A 282 -7.58 -1.83 -5.41
N HIS A 283 -8.24 -1.08 -4.55
CA HIS A 283 -7.58 -0.37 -3.44
C HIS A 283 -7.19 -1.31 -2.29
N GLY A 284 -7.89 -2.43 -2.11
CA GLY A 284 -7.56 -3.47 -1.13
C GLY A 284 -6.14 -4.03 -1.30
N ASN A 285 -5.61 -4.02 -2.52
CA ASN A 285 -4.19 -4.30 -2.78
C ASN A 285 -3.25 -3.46 -1.90
N GLY A 286 -3.58 -2.19 -1.64
CA GLY A 286 -2.72 -1.34 -0.82
C GLY A 286 -2.67 -1.75 0.64
N VAL A 287 -3.78 -2.26 1.18
CA VAL A 287 -3.84 -2.85 2.52
C VAL A 287 -3.01 -4.13 2.55
N LEU A 288 -3.23 -5.03 1.59
CA LEU A 288 -2.53 -6.31 1.55
C LEU A 288 -1.02 -6.17 1.34
N THR A 289 -0.59 -5.21 0.52
CA THR A 289 0.82 -4.90 0.37
C THR A 289 1.46 -4.52 1.70
N TYR A 290 0.82 -3.66 2.51
CA TYR A 290 1.32 -3.34 3.84
C TYR A 290 1.36 -4.56 4.75
N VAL A 291 0.27 -5.33 4.83
CA VAL A 291 0.15 -6.51 5.69
C VAL A 291 1.25 -7.55 5.40
N VAL A 292 1.45 -7.90 4.12
CA VAL A 292 2.47 -8.86 3.70
C VAL A 292 3.88 -8.34 4.00
N GLU A 293 4.15 -7.09 3.66
CA GLU A 293 5.46 -6.48 3.89
C GLU A 293 5.75 -6.27 5.40
N ALA A 294 4.73 -6.11 6.24
CA ALA A 294 4.84 -6.10 7.70
C ALA A 294 5.08 -7.52 8.25
N ARG A 295 4.36 -8.54 7.77
CA ARG A 295 4.57 -9.95 8.12
C ARG A 295 5.99 -10.41 7.83
N ASP A 296 6.50 -10.10 6.63
CA ASP A 296 7.87 -10.42 6.19
C ASP A 296 8.95 -9.83 7.11
N ARG A 297 8.62 -8.76 7.83
CA ARG A 297 9.54 -8.06 8.75
C ARG A 297 9.24 -8.35 10.23
N GLY A 298 8.38 -9.33 10.51
CA GLY A 298 8.01 -9.71 11.88
C GLY A 298 7.14 -8.68 12.62
N ALA A 299 6.49 -7.76 11.90
CA ALA A 299 5.68 -6.69 12.49
C ALA A 299 4.21 -7.12 12.67
N GLY A 300 3.94 -7.95 13.67
CA GLY A 300 2.60 -8.13 14.27
C GLY A 300 1.56 -8.94 13.47
N TRP A 301 1.82 -9.33 12.24
CA TRP A 301 0.94 -10.20 11.44
C TRP A 301 1.40 -11.67 11.52
N THR A 302 0.45 -12.60 11.49
CA THR A 302 0.67 -14.03 11.77
C THR A 302 0.40 -14.91 10.54
N ASP A 303 0.79 -16.20 10.62
CA ASP A 303 0.47 -17.17 9.56
C ASP A 303 -1.04 -17.42 9.43
N ALA A 304 -1.78 -17.35 10.54
CA ALA A 304 -3.24 -17.42 10.53
C ALA A 304 -3.86 -16.22 9.79
N ASP A 305 -3.29 -15.02 9.98
CA ASP A 305 -3.72 -13.83 9.23
C ASP A 305 -3.49 -14.06 7.72
N MET A 306 -2.31 -14.55 7.32
CA MET A 306 -1.99 -14.83 5.90
C MET A 306 -2.92 -15.90 5.32
N ALA A 307 -3.24 -16.95 6.07
CA ALA A 307 -4.18 -17.99 5.63
C ALA A 307 -5.59 -17.43 5.39
N ALA A 308 -6.08 -16.55 6.26
CA ALA A 308 -7.40 -15.92 6.10
C ALA A 308 -7.45 -14.96 4.90
N PHE A 309 -6.38 -14.21 4.64
CA PHE A 309 -6.28 -13.38 3.42
C PHE A 309 -6.14 -14.23 2.15
N SER A 310 -5.44 -15.36 2.20
CA SER A 310 -5.39 -16.34 1.11
C SER A 310 -6.75 -16.97 0.82
N ALA A 311 -7.53 -17.30 1.87
CA ALA A 311 -8.90 -17.76 1.70
C ALA A 311 -9.79 -16.68 1.06
N LEU A 312 -9.65 -15.43 1.48
CA LEU A 312 -10.34 -14.29 0.86
C LEU A 312 -10.02 -14.21 -0.64
N LEU A 313 -8.74 -14.24 -1.02
CA LEU A 313 -8.35 -14.19 -2.43
C LEU A 313 -8.94 -15.37 -3.23
N THR A 314 -8.72 -16.59 -2.74
CA THR A 314 -8.93 -17.81 -3.53
C THR A 314 -10.36 -18.37 -3.48
N LYS A 315 -11.18 -17.93 -2.53
CA LYS A 315 -12.55 -18.42 -2.38
C LYS A 315 -13.62 -17.34 -2.52
N VAL A 316 -13.27 -16.07 -2.30
CA VAL A 316 -14.24 -14.96 -2.32
C VAL A 316 -13.95 -14.00 -3.46
N ILE A 317 -12.74 -13.46 -3.59
CA ILE A 317 -12.42 -12.47 -4.64
C ILE A 317 -12.33 -13.14 -6.01
N TRP A 318 -11.64 -14.28 -6.07
CA TRP A 318 -11.47 -15.06 -7.29
C TRP A 318 -11.81 -16.53 -7.00
N PRO A 319 -13.11 -16.88 -6.89
CA PRO A 319 -13.56 -18.24 -6.57
C PRO A 319 -13.23 -19.26 -7.66
N GLY A 320 -13.05 -18.83 -8.91
CA GLY A 320 -12.54 -19.65 -10.00
C GLY A 320 -12.82 -19.08 -11.38
N GLY A 321 -12.19 -19.69 -12.40
CA GLY A 321 -12.40 -19.32 -13.80
C GLY A 321 -12.09 -17.84 -14.07
N LYS A 322 -13.03 -17.16 -14.75
CA LYS A 322 -12.95 -15.72 -15.07
C LYS A 322 -13.84 -14.86 -14.15
N THR A 323 -14.31 -15.42 -13.03
CA THR A 323 -15.16 -14.71 -12.09
C THR A 323 -14.29 -13.92 -11.11
N TYR A 324 -14.37 -12.61 -11.18
CA TYR A 324 -13.68 -11.71 -10.26
C TYR A 324 -14.69 -10.77 -9.60
N HIS A 325 -14.68 -10.76 -8.28
CA HIS A 325 -15.52 -9.87 -7.50
C HIS A 325 -14.82 -8.54 -7.25
N ALA A 326 -15.59 -7.45 -7.29
CA ALA A 326 -15.07 -6.09 -7.10
C ALA A 326 -14.81 -5.76 -5.63
N TYR A 327 -15.45 -6.48 -4.70
CA TYR A 327 -15.37 -6.20 -3.27
C TYR A 327 -14.99 -7.42 -2.44
N VAL A 328 -14.41 -7.17 -1.28
CA VAL A 328 -13.93 -8.23 -0.36
C VAL A 328 -15.04 -9.07 0.24
N ASP A 329 -16.31 -8.67 0.15
CA ASP A 329 -17.45 -9.49 0.57
C ASP A 329 -17.96 -10.46 -0.51
N GLY A 330 -17.32 -10.49 -1.69
CA GLY A 330 -17.70 -11.35 -2.80
C GLY A 330 -18.82 -10.79 -3.68
N THR A 331 -19.11 -9.49 -3.60
CA THR A 331 -20.08 -8.82 -4.48
C THR A 331 -19.41 -7.99 -5.57
N GLY A 332 -20.21 -7.58 -6.56
CA GLY A 332 -19.75 -6.84 -7.72
C GLY A 332 -18.97 -7.69 -8.74
N GLU A 333 -18.73 -7.12 -9.91
CA GLU A 333 -17.93 -7.71 -10.98
C GLU A 333 -16.72 -6.80 -11.27
N ASP A 334 -15.55 -7.41 -11.48
CA ASP A 334 -14.30 -6.70 -11.79
C ASP A 334 -13.51 -7.43 -12.89
N ASN A 335 -12.42 -6.82 -13.33
CA ASN A 335 -11.53 -7.31 -14.36
C ASN A 335 -10.45 -8.26 -13.85
N GLY A 336 -10.39 -8.56 -12.54
CA GLY A 336 -9.37 -9.43 -11.94
C GLY A 336 -8.01 -8.77 -11.66
N TRP A 337 -7.97 -7.45 -11.54
CA TRP A 337 -6.74 -6.73 -11.22
C TRP A 337 -6.40 -6.79 -9.73
N PHE A 338 -5.52 -7.73 -9.37
CA PHE A 338 -5.00 -7.90 -8.01
C PHE A 338 -3.47 -8.11 -7.97
N ALA A 339 -2.80 -7.46 -8.94
CA ALA A 339 -1.38 -7.60 -9.25
C ALA A 339 -0.41 -6.93 -8.26
N ASP A 340 -0.93 -6.24 -7.24
CA ASP A 340 -0.12 -5.53 -6.26
C ASP A 340 -0.06 -6.31 -4.92
N GLY A 341 -1.08 -6.21 -4.07
CA GLY A 341 -1.03 -6.75 -2.71
C GLY A 341 -1.41 -8.21 -2.62
N PHE A 342 -2.53 -8.60 -3.24
CA PHE A 342 -3.06 -9.95 -3.13
C PHE A 342 -2.15 -10.99 -3.79
N VAL A 343 -1.50 -10.67 -4.93
CA VAL A 343 -0.52 -11.56 -5.56
C VAL A 343 0.62 -11.94 -4.60
N LYS A 344 0.96 -11.08 -3.63
CA LYS A 344 2.04 -11.34 -2.64
C LYS A 344 1.65 -12.41 -1.62
N LEU A 345 0.39 -12.80 -1.51
CA LEU A 345 -0.05 -13.90 -0.64
C LEU A 345 0.53 -15.26 -1.08
N GLY A 346 0.89 -15.40 -2.37
CA GLY A 346 1.60 -16.57 -2.86
C GLY A 346 2.96 -16.83 -2.19
N ARG A 347 3.54 -15.86 -1.45
CA ARG A 347 4.78 -16.06 -0.67
C ARG A 347 4.63 -17.08 0.46
N TYR A 348 3.42 -17.27 0.97
CA TYR A 348 3.17 -18.03 2.20
C TYR A 348 2.60 -19.42 1.97
N ASP A 349 1.98 -19.66 0.82
CA ASP A 349 1.33 -20.93 0.52
C ASP A 349 1.57 -21.33 -0.96
N PRO A 350 2.27 -22.46 -1.22
CA PRO A 350 2.43 -23.00 -2.56
C PRO A 350 1.11 -23.23 -3.30
N ALA A 351 0.03 -23.60 -2.62
CA ALA A 351 -1.26 -23.80 -3.27
C ALA A 351 -1.84 -22.49 -3.81
N VAL A 352 -1.67 -21.39 -3.06
CA VAL A 352 -2.06 -20.05 -3.51
C VAL A 352 -1.20 -19.60 -4.68
N GLN A 353 0.11 -19.84 -4.62
CA GLN A 353 1.02 -19.55 -5.73
C GLN A 353 0.68 -20.33 -7.01
N LEU A 354 0.38 -21.63 -6.88
CA LEU A 354 -0.05 -22.47 -8.01
C LEU A 354 -1.38 -21.99 -8.60
N ARG A 355 -2.30 -21.52 -7.77
CA ARG A 355 -3.54 -20.92 -8.25
C ARG A 355 -3.27 -19.61 -9.00
N LEU A 356 -2.43 -18.73 -8.44
CA LEU A 356 -2.01 -17.49 -9.10
C LEU A 356 -1.31 -17.75 -10.44
N GLU A 357 -0.63 -18.88 -10.60
CA GLU A 357 -0.01 -19.31 -11.86
C GLU A 357 -0.99 -19.59 -13.01
N GLU A 358 -2.28 -19.73 -12.70
CA GLU A 358 -3.40 -19.89 -13.65
C GLU A 358 -4.11 -18.57 -13.98
N HIS A 359 -3.75 -17.47 -13.28
CA HIS A 359 -4.38 -16.16 -13.48
C HIS A 359 -4.05 -15.61 -14.86
N GLN A 360 -5.06 -15.02 -15.52
CA GLN A 360 -4.93 -14.55 -16.90
C GLN A 360 -4.62 -13.05 -17.00
N VAL A 361 -4.90 -12.28 -15.95
CA VAL A 361 -4.76 -10.82 -15.96
C VAL A 361 -3.40 -10.48 -15.37
N VAL A 362 -2.38 -10.57 -16.23
CA VAL A 362 -0.97 -10.47 -15.86
C VAL A 362 -0.37 -9.18 -16.40
N ASN A 363 0.26 -8.41 -15.51
CA ASN A 363 1.11 -7.26 -15.85
C ASN A 363 2.52 -7.45 -15.26
N ASP A 364 3.38 -6.46 -15.43
CA ASP A 364 4.78 -6.49 -14.98
C ASP A 364 4.90 -6.65 -13.46
N GLN A 365 4.04 -5.96 -12.71
CA GLN A 365 3.99 -6.05 -11.25
C GLN A 365 3.58 -7.45 -10.78
N PHE A 366 2.61 -8.07 -11.44
CA PHE A 366 2.20 -9.46 -11.18
C PHE A 366 3.39 -10.39 -11.43
N ALA A 367 3.98 -10.35 -12.63
CA ALA A 367 5.09 -11.24 -13.00
C ALA A 367 6.29 -11.11 -12.06
N ALA A 368 6.63 -9.88 -11.64
CA ALA A 368 7.73 -9.64 -10.72
C ALA A 368 7.45 -10.14 -9.29
N ASN A 369 6.23 -9.93 -8.78
CA ASN A 369 5.85 -10.48 -7.48
C ASN A 369 5.77 -12.01 -7.51
N MET A 370 5.29 -12.62 -8.60
CA MET A 370 5.34 -14.07 -8.77
C MET A 370 6.76 -14.64 -8.76
N ALA A 371 7.74 -13.93 -9.35
CA ALA A 371 9.15 -14.29 -9.26
C ALA A 371 9.66 -14.25 -7.81
N LEU A 372 9.28 -13.22 -7.05
CA LEU A 372 9.67 -13.09 -5.66
C LEU A 372 9.01 -14.15 -4.77
N ASN A 373 7.73 -14.46 -4.97
CA ASN A 373 7.04 -15.55 -4.31
C ASN A 373 7.76 -16.88 -4.55
N ALA A 374 8.10 -17.17 -5.81
CA ALA A 374 8.83 -18.38 -6.17
C ALA A 374 10.21 -18.46 -5.51
N ARG A 375 10.92 -17.34 -5.34
CA ARG A 375 12.18 -17.30 -4.58
C ARG A 375 11.96 -17.69 -3.11
N VAL A 376 10.99 -17.06 -2.46
CA VAL A 376 10.71 -17.28 -1.02
C VAL A 376 10.23 -18.71 -0.74
N LEU A 377 9.37 -19.26 -1.59
CA LEU A 377 8.86 -20.63 -1.40
C LEU A 377 9.92 -21.72 -1.63
N ARG A 378 10.97 -21.42 -2.38
CA ARG A 378 12.01 -22.37 -2.80
C ARG A 378 13.33 -22.22 -2.03
N SER A 379 13.48 -21.17 -1.22
CA SER A 379 14.52 -21.05 -0.19
C SER A 379 14.14 -21.89 1.03
#